data_AF-A0A847XN08-F1
#
_entry.id   AF-A0A847XN08-F1
#
_cell.length_a   1.000
_cell.length_b   1.000
_cell.length_c   1.000
_cell.angle_alpha   90.00
_cell.angle_beta   90.00
_cell.angle_gamma   90.00
#
_symmetry.space_group_name_H-M   'P 1'
#
loop_
_entity.id
_entity.type
_entity.pdbx_description
1 polymer ?
#
loop_
_entity_poly.entity_id
_entity_poly.type
_entity_poly.pdbx_seq_one_letter_code
_entity_poly.pdbx_strand_id
1 'polypeptide(L)'
;MPIEKTIKKKLFFALFIAVIILGLCYFGCLYLDKKNISTSQAKRADLNGNLIDESYTLIAGRLTIAESQKTIWQSPADWQIDSFVLADANNDGLLDLNLSLWKPGSFGTSKPFWLKENDPSVKNHFFIYNLSGDKLKMVWGSSNLGAPNCEFLIQDIDGDSQNELLVIEGEYRTATACQGRYVALWSWNGWGFSNDWRSGEGDYSNLRMSENDTGRFLSVDHGNEVLFFPDLSKK
;
A
#
# COMPACT_ATOMS: atom_id res chain seq x y z
N MET A 1 -5.86 -40.53 -53.61
CA MET A 1 -4.60 -40.31 -52.87
C MET A 1 -4.20 -38.86 -52.56
N PRO A 2 -4.61 -37.79 -53.28
CA PRO A 2 -4.18 -36.42 -52.94
C PRO A 2 -5.01 -35.73 -51.83
N ILE A 3 -6.29 -36.09 -51.67
CA ILE A 3 -7.21 -35.48 -50.69
C ILE A 3 -6.80 -35.79 -49.25
N GLU A 4 -6.40 -37.04 -48.98
CA GLU A 4 -6.04 -37.49 -47.63
C GLU A 4 -4.75 -36.83 -47.11
N LYS A 5 -3.76 -36.58 -47.98
CA LYS A 5 -2.53 -35.84 -47.62
C LYS A 5 -2.82 -34.38 -47.27
N THR A 6 -3.76 -33.74 -47.98
CA THR A 6 -4.16 -32.35 -47.73
C THR A 6 -4.91 -32.21 -46.42
N ILE A 7 -5.79 -33.17 -46.09
CA ILE A 7 -6.52 -33.20 -44.81
C ILE A 7 -5.54 -33.40 -43.64
N LYS A 8 -4.60 -34.35 -43.75
CA LYS A 8 -3.58 -34.59 -42.69
C LYS A 8 -2.68 -33.37 -42.46
N LYS A 9 -2.31 -32.63 -43.52
CA LYS A 9 -1.54 -31.38 -43.39
C LYS A 9 -2.33 -30.26 -42.70
N LYS A 10 -3.61 -30.08 -43.05
CA LYS A 10 -4.47 -29.08 -42.38
C LYS A 10 -4.71 -29.43 -40.92
N LEU A 11 -4.91 -30.71 -40.60
CA LEU A 11 -5.11 -31.18 -39.23
C LEU A 11 -3.83 -31.00 -38.39
N PHE A 12 -2.66 -31.30 -38.95
CA PHE A 12 -1.37 -31.06 -38.28
C PHE A 12 -1.13 -29.57 -38.01
N PHE A 13 -1.45 -28.70 -38.96
CA PHE A 13 -1.30 -27.24 -38.79
C PHE A 13 -2.28 -26.68 -37.74
N ALA A 14 -3.52 -27.18 -37.71
CA ALA A 14 -4.50 -26.81 -36.70
C ALA A 14 -4.09 -27.26 -35.28
N LEU A 15 -3.55 -28.47 -35.13
CA LEU A 15 -3.01 -28.95 -33.86
C LEU A 15 -1.80 -28.12 -33.41
N PHE A 16 -0.92 -27.75 -34.34
CA PHE A 16 0.25 -26.93 -34.03
C PHE A 16 -0.14 -25.53 -33.53
N ILE A 17 -1.12 -24.89 -34.17
CA ILE A 17 -1.67 -23.59 -33.70
C ILE A 17 -2.34 -23.75 -32.34
N ALA A 18 -3.12 -24.81 -32.12
CA ALA A 18 -3.78 -25.06 -30.85
C ALA A 18 -2.76 -25.23 -29.71
N VAL A 19 -1.65 -25.94 -29.93
CA VAL A 19 -0.57 -26.09 -28.95
C VAL A 19 0.14 -24.76 -28.67
N ILE A 20 0.33 -23.90 -29.68
CA ILE A 20 0.89 -22.55 -29.47
C ILE A 20 -0.06 -21.67 -28.66
N ILE A 21 -1.36 -21.68 -28.97
CA ILE A 21 -2.37 -20.90 -28.23
C ILE A 21 -2.48 -21.42 -26.79
N LEU A 22 -2.55 -22.74 -26.59
CA LEU A 22 -2.53 -23.35 -25.25
C LEU A 22 -1.24 -23.02 -24.50
N GLY A 23 -0.09 -23.04 -25.18
CA GLY A 23 1.20 -22.65 -24.63
C GLY A 23 1.25 -21.17 -24.23
N LEU A 24 0.73 -20.26 -25.07
CA LEU A 24 0.63 -18.83 -24.77
C LEU A 24 -0.38 -18.53 -23.66
N CYS A 25 -1.51 -19.25 -23.61
CA CYS A 25 -2.47 -19.16 -22.51
C CYS A 25 -1.89 -19.69 -21.21
N TYR A 26 -1.14 -20.80 -21.26
CA TYR A 26 -0.50 -21.40 -20.08
C TYR A 26 0.66 -20.54 -19.57
N PHE A 27 1.52 -20.01 -20.46
CA PHE A 27 2.56 -19.04 -20.09
C PHE A 27 1.96 -17.70 -19.63
N GLY A 28 0.88 -17.23 -20.25
CA GLY A 28 0.14 -16.05 -19.81
C GLY A 28 -0.46 -16.24 -18.42
N CYS A 29 -1.09 -17.39 -18.15
CA CYS A 29 -1.59 -17.74 -16.81
C CYS A 29 -0.46 -17.86 -15.80
N LEU A 30 0.64 -18.55 -16.12
CA LEU A 30 1.79 -18.67 -15.22
C LEU A 30 2.51 -17.33 -14.96
N TYR A 31 2.47 -16.39 -15.91
CA TYR A 31 3.00 -15.05 -15.73
C TYR A 31 2.06 -14.16 -14.90
N LEU A 32 0.74 -14.35 -15.01
CA LEU A 32 -0.26 -13.68 -14.18
C LEU A 32 -0.30 -14.21 -12.75
N ASP A 33 -0.03 -15.51 -12.54
CA ASP A 33 -0.08 -16.17 -11.22
C ASP A 33 1.03 -15.71 -10.27
N LYS A 34 2.19 -15.29 -10.79
CA LYS A 34 3.30 -14.81 -9.96
C LYS A 34 3.15 -13.37 -9.46
N LYS A 35 2.15 -12.60 -9.91
CA LYS A 35 2.07 -11.16 -9.67
C LYS A 35 1.09 -10.72 -8.57
N ASN A 36 0.42 -11.65 -7.89
CA ASN A 36 -0.51 -11.33 -6.81
C ASN A 36 -0.18 -12.11 -5.54
N ILE A 37 0.79 -11.62 -4.77
CA ILE A 37 0.67 -11.74 -3.32
C ILE A 37 -0.62 -10.99 -3.00
N SER A 38 -1.70 -11.71 -2.77
CA SER A 38 -3.01 -11.10 -2.56
C SER A 38 -2.99 -10.39 -1.22
N THR A 39 -2.62 -9.11 -1.22
CA THR A 39 -2.73 -8.29 -0.01
C THR A 39 -4.20 -8.22 0.36
N SER A 40 -4.53 -8.83 1.50
CA SER A 40 -5.86 -8.81 2.07
C SER A 40 -5.80 -8.25 3.48
N GLN A 41 -6.57 -7.20 3.75
CA GLN A 41 -6.71 -6.63 5.09
C GLN A 41 -8.18 -6.32 5.33
N ALA A 42 -8.65 -6.59 6.55
CA ALA A 42 -10.01 -6.27 6.96
C ALA A 42 -9.99 -5.65 8.36
N LYS A 43 -10.59 -4.47 8.50
CA LYS A 43 -10.78 -3.79 9.79
C LYS A 43 -12.21 -3.30 9.93
N ARG A 44 -12.63 -3.08 11.17
CA ARG A 44 -13.90 -2.43 11.53
C ARG A 44 -13.65 -1.36 12.56
N ALA A 45 -14.25 -0.19 12.38
CA ALA A 45 -14.25 0.91 13.32
C ALA A 45 -15.27 1.95 12.87
N ASP A 46 -15.78 2.74 13.81
CA ASP A 46 -16.60 3.93 13.55
C ASP A 46 -15.69 5.15 13.35
N LEU A 47 -15.41 5.49 12.09
CA LEU A 47 -14.58 6.68 11.77
C LEU A 47 -15.42 7.95 11.66
N ASN A 48 -16.74 7.83 11.50
CA ASN A 48 -17.62 8.98 11.27
C ASN A 48 -18.31 9.48 12.57
N GLY A 49 -18.20 8.72 13.66
CA GLY A 49 -18.72 9.02 14.99
C GLY A 49 -20.22 8.76 15.18
N ASN A 50 -20.84 7.92 14.37
CA ASN A 50 -22.29 7.63 14.43
C ASN A 50 -22.64 6.40 15.29
N LEU A 51 -21.67 5.79 15.96
CA LEU A 51 -21.76 4.58 16.77
C LEU A 51 -22.05 3.30 15.98
N ILE A 52 -21.80 3.30 14.67
CA ILE A 52 -21.90 2.14 13.80
C ILE A 52 -20.54 1.90 13.14
N ASP A 53 -19.96 0.72 13.36
CA ASP A 53 -18.70 0.39 12.71
C ASP A 53 -18.86 0.28 11.18
N GLU A 54 -18.03 1.01 10.44
CA GLU A 54 -17.78 0.71 9.05
C GLU A 54 -16.84 -0.48 8.90
N SER A 55 -16.94 -1.16 7.77
CA SER A 55 -16.01 -2.20 7.34
C SER A 55 -15.06 -1.67 6.28
N TYR A 56 -13.76 -1.92 6.48
CA TYR A 56 -12.68 -1.52 5.59
C TYR A 56 -12.03 -2.79 5.08
N THR A 57 -12.21 -3.08 3.79
CA THR A 57 -11.78 -4.35 3.20
C THR A 57 -10.87 -4.09 2.00
N LEU A 58 -9.59 -4.40 2.14
CA LEU A 58 -8.59 -4.41 1.08
C LEU A 58 -8.49 -5.81 0.52
N ILE A 59 -8.73 -5.99 -0.78
CA ILE A 59 -8.53 -7.27 -1.48
C ILE A 59 -7.82 -6.96 -2.79
N ALA A 60 -6.66 -7.59 -2.99
CA ALA A 60 -5.91 -7.51 -4.25
C ALA A 60 -5.70 -6.06 -4.75
N GLY A 61 -5.31 -5.16 -3.84
CA GLY A 61 -5.04 -3.76 -4.18
C GLY A 61 -6.24 -2.82 -4.14
N ARG A 62 -7.45 -3.33 -3.93
CA ARG A 62 -8.68 -2.53 -3.95
C ARG A 62 -9.29 -2.43 -2.57
N LEU A 63 -9.39 -1.21 -2.05
CA LEU A 63 -10.03 -0.92 -0.76
C LEU A 63 -11.50 -0.58 -0.97
N THR A 64 -12.37 -1.19 -0.18
CA THR A 64 -13.80 -0.91 -0.13
C THR A 64 -14.19 -0.57 1.30
N ILE A 65 -14.95 0.51 1.47
CA ILE A 65 -15.53 0.96 2.73
C ILE A 65 -17.04 0.75 2.64
N ALA A 66 -17.62 0.06 3.63
CA ALA A 66 -19.06 -0.21 3.66
C ALA A 66 -19.60 -0.17 5.08
N GLU A 67 -20.81 0.36 5.24
CA GLU A 67 -21.58 0.34 6.49
C GLU A 67 -22.91 -0.35 6.22
N SER A 68 -23.36 -1.22 7.12
CA SER A 68 -24.68 -1.88 6.98
C SER A 68 -24.93 -2.52 5.60
N GLN A 69 -23.90 -3.15 5.01
CA GLN A 69 -23.89 -3.75 3.67
C GLN A 69 -24.00 -2.77 2.49
N LYS A 70 -24.02 -1.46 2.72
CA LYS A 70 -23.97 -0.43 1.69
C LYS A 70 -22.52 0.03 1.50
N THR A 71 -22.03 -0.05 0.27
CA THR A 71 -20.72 0.53 -0.09
C THR A 71 -20.79 2.06 0.02
N ILE A 72 -19.97 2.62 0.90
CA ILE A 72 -19.77 4.07 1.06
C ILE A 72 -18.77 4.57 0.04
N TRP A 73 -17.64 3.88 -0.10
CA TRP A 73 -16.56 4.28 -0.99
C TRP A 73 -15.76 3.07 -1.48
N GLN A 74 -15.14 3.20 -2.64
CA GLN A 74 -14.21 2.22 -3.17
C GLN A 74 -13.06 2.94 -3.88
N SER A 75 -11.85 2.41 -3.75
CA SER A 75 -10.68 2.99 -4.38
C SER A 75 -10.82 3.02 -5.92
N PRO A 76 -10.32 4.08 -6.58
CA PRO A 76 -10.20 4.12 -8.02
C PRO A 76 -9.50 2.89 -8.59
N ALA A 77 -9.85 2.50 -9.82
CA ALA A 77 -9.33 1.30 -10.45
C ALA A 77 -7.86 1.42 -10.90
N ASP A 78 -7.36 2.65 -11.05
CA ASP A 78 -5.96 2.96 -11.37
C ASP A 78 -5.08 3.10 -10.13
N TRP A 79 -5.64 2.85 -8.95
CA TRP A 79 -4.91 2.80 -7.68
C TRP A 79 -4.65 1.34 -7.31
N GLN A 80 -3.44 1.09 -6.80
CA GLN A 80 -3.08 -0.15 -6.14
C GLN A 80 -2.76 0.18 -4.68
N ILE A 81 -3.68 -0.10 -3.77
CA ILE A 81 -3.45 0.10 -2.33
C ILE A 81 -2.62 -1.06 -1.80
N ASP A 82 -1.52 -0.73 -1.13
CA ASP A 82 -0.62 -1.72 -0.56
C ASP A 82 -1.08 -2.14 0.83
N SER A 83 -1.35 -1.16 1.69
CA SER A 83 -1.80 -1.40 3.06
C SER A 83 -2.56 -0.20 3.61
N PHE A 84 -3.33 -0.43 4.68
CA PHE A 84 -4.00 0.65 5.40
C PHE A 84 -3.97 0.47 6.92
N VAL A 85 -4.01 1.59 7.64
CA VAL A 85 -4.11 1.64 9.10
C VAL A 85 -5.22 2.60 9.49
N LEU A 86 -6.03 2.23 10.49
CA LEU A 86 -6.99 3.12 11.12
C LEU A 86 -6.32 3.66 12.38
N ALA A 87 -5.95 4.94 12.38
CA ALA A 87 -5.21 5.60 13.44
C ALA A 87 -5.31 7.13 13.29
N ASP A 88 -5.22 7.86 14.40
CA ASP A 88 -5.11 9.32 14.41
C ASP A 88 -3.67 9.70 14.01
N ALA A 89 -3.45 9.99 12.72
CA ALA A 89 -2.11 10.21 12.19
C ALA A 89 -1.69 11.68 12.23
N ASN A 90 -2.66 12.59 12.31
CA ASN A 90 -2.44 14.02 12.37
C ASN A 90 -2.57 14.60 13.79
N ASN A 91 -2.85 13.73 14.78
CA ASN A 91 -2.99 14.05 16.20
C ASN A 91 -4.10 15.08 16.47
N ASP A 92 -5.24 14.95 15.77
CA ASP A 92 -6.42 15.80 15.97
C ASP A 92 -7.48 15.18 16.90
N GLY A 93 -7.22 13.96 17.40
CA GLY A 93 -8.08 13.21 18.30
C GLY A 93 -9.14 12.36 17.60
N LEU A 94 -9.17 12.33 16.26
CA LEU A 94 -10.10 11.53 15.47
C LEU A 94 -9.37 10.37 14.77
N LEU A 95 -10.10 9.28 14.53
CA LEU A 95 -9.54 8.14 13.83
C LEU A 95 -9.53 8.39 12.32
N ASP A 96 -8.36 8.28 11.69
CA ASP A 96 -8.21 8.46 10.24
C ASP A 96 -8.00 7.15 9.51
N LEU A 97 -8.31 7.15 8.22
CA LEU A 97 -7.97 6.09 7.27
C LEU A 97 -6.66 6.47 6.56
N ASN A 98 -5.57 5.81 6.95
CA ASN A 98 -4.22 6.04 6.47
C ASN A 98 -3.83 4.98 5.43
N LEU A 99 -3.30 5.38 4.28
CA LEU A 99 -3.09 4.51 3.13
C LEU A 99 -1.66 4.65 2.58
N SER A 100 -0.99 3.52 2.35
CA SER A 100 0.11 3.44 1.37
C SER A 100 -0.46 2.93 0.05
N LEU A 101 -0.24 3.66 -1.04
CA LEU A 101 -0.80 3.30 -2.36
C LEU A 101 0.13 3.64 -3.51
N TRP A 102 -0.07 2.96 -4.63
CA TRP A 102 0.61 3.20 -5.89
C TRP A 102 -0.38 3.72 -6.91
N LYS A 103 -0.08 4.85 -7.55
CA LYS A 103 -0.94 5.46 -8.58
C LYS A 103 -0.12 6.31 -9.55
N PRO A 104 -0.62 6.56 -10.77
CA PRO A 104 0.06 7.45 -11.72
C PRO A 104 -0.03 8.93 -11.27
N GLY A 105 1.11 9.63 -11.36
CA GLY A 105 1.24 11.08 -11.16
C GLY A 105 0.92 11.62 -9.77
N SER A 106 1.10 12.93 -9.56
CA SER A 106 0.96 13.51 -8.21
C SER A 106 -0.35 14.26 -7.97
N PHE A 107 -0.92 14.88 -9.00
CA PHE A 107 -1.93 15.91 -8.79
C PHE A 107 -3.37 15.50 -9.10
N GLY A 108 -3.59 14.29 -9.63
CA GLY A 108 -4.91 13.87 -10.09
C GLY A 108 -5.51 14.89 -11.07
N THR A 109 -6.76 15.31 -10.80
CA THR A 109 -7.46 16.37 -11.57
C THR A 109 -7.03 17.79 -11.19
N SER A 110 -6.32 17.98 -10.08
CA SER A 110 -5.91 19.27 -9.51
C SER A 110 -4.48 19.66 -9.88
N LYS A 111 -4.08 19.41 -11.15
CA LYS A 111 -2.75 19.77 -11.66
C LYS A 111 -2.53 21.29 -11.61
N PRO A 112 -1.45 21.78 -10.99
CA PRO A 112 -1.12 23.21 -10.99
C PRO A 112 -0.95 23.76 -12.41
N PHE A 113 -1.38 25.00 -12.64
CA PHE A 113 -1.37 25.60 -13.98
C PHE A 113 0.05 25.79 -14.56
N TRP A 114 1.07 25.87 -13.70
CA TRP A 114 2.48 26.00 -14.11
C TRP A 114 3.14 24.68 -14.54
N LEU A 115 2.50 23.53 -14.28
CA LEU A 115 2.98 22.23 -14.74
C LEU A 115 2.39 21.89 -16.12
N LYS A 116 3.25 21.79 -17.13
CA LYS A 116 2.83 21.46 -18.51
C LYS A 116 2.25 20.05 -18.61
N GLU A 117 2.89 19.07 -18.00
CA GLU A 117 2.48 17.65 -18.02
C GLU A 117 2.55 17.06 -16.61
N ASN A 118 1.66 16.11 -16.30
CA ASN A 118 1.76 15.34 -15.07
C ASN A 118 2.72 14.16 -15.32
N ASP A 119 3.58 13.84 -14.36
CA ASP A 119 4.45 12.66 -14.43
C ASP A 119 3.55 11.41 -14.51
N PRO A 120 3.58 10.61 -15.60
CA PRO A 120 2.71 9.45 -15.73
C PRO A 120 3.24 8.24 -14.93
N SER A 121 4.42 8.35 -14.31
CA SER A 121 5.00 7.22 -13.56
C SER A 121 4.11 6.84 -12.38
N VAL A 122 4.00 5.54 -12.18
CA VAL A 122 3.35 4.96 -10.99
C VAL A 122 4.36 5.04 -9.86
N LYS A 123 4.02 5.80 -8.82
CA LYS A 123 4.84 5.95 -7.63
C LYS A 123 4.01 5.72 -6.38
N ASN A 124 4.70 5.50 -5.28
CA ASN A 124 4.06 5.31 -3.99
C ASN A 124 3.68 6.67 -3.39
N HIS A 125 2.55 6.70 -2.69
CA HIS A 125 2.00 7.83 -1.98
C HIS A 125 1.50 7.40 -0.61
N PHE A 126 1.48 8.35 0.31
CA PHE A 126 0.85 8.21 1.62
C PHE A 126 -0.29 9.22 1.77
N PHE A 127 -1.52 8.74 2.00
CA PHE A 127 -2.71 9.57 2.13
C PHE A 127 -3.40 9.37 3.48
N ILE A 128 -3.98 10.45 4.01
CA ILE A 128 -4.81 10.49 5.22
C ILE A 128 -6.21 10.94 4.82
N TYR A 129 -7.22 10.18 5.25
CA TYR A 129 -8.63 10.47 5.00
C TYR A 129 -9.47 10.42 6.25
N ASN A 130 -10.44 11.31 6.34
CA ASN A 130 -11.48 11.27 7.38
C ASN A 130 -12.80 10.87 6.73
N LEU A 131 -13.63 10.19 7.51
CA LEU A 131 -14.98 9.85 7.13
C LEU A 131 -15.95 10.81 7.81
N SER A 132 -16.80 11.50 7.04
CA SER A 132 -17.73 12.50 7.55
C SER A 132 -19.12 12.20 6.98
N GLY A 133 -19.93 11.48 7.77
CA GLY A 133 -21.06 10.71 7.25
C GLY A 133 -20.59 9.76 6.13
N ASP A 134 -21.37 9.61 5.06
CA ASP A 134 -21.01 8.75 3.91
C ASP A 134 -19.94 9.36 2.96
N LYS A 135 -19.13 10.32 3.41
CA LYS A 135 -18.14 11.01 2.55
C LYS A 135 -16.73 10.86 3.08
N LEU A 136 -15.90 10.17 2.30
CA LEU A 136 -14.47 10.12 2.50
C LEU A 136 -13.82 11.42 2.02
N LYS A 137 -13.17 12.15 2.92
CA LYS A 137 -12.51 13.45 2.66
C LYS A 137 -11.02 13.32 2.89
N MET A 138 -10.23 13.75 1.91
CA MET A 138 -8.77 13.78 2.06
C MET A 138 -8.39 14.89 3.04
N VAL A 139 -7.68 14.54 4.10
CA VAL A 139 -7.07 15.50 5.03
C VAL A 139 -5.71 15.91 4.50
N TRP A 140 -4.92 14.93 4.10
CA TRP A 140 -3.59 15.16 3.56
C TRP A 140 -3.23 14.09 2.55
N GLY A 141 -2.43 14.46 1.55
CA GLY A 141 -1.89 13.47 0.61
C GLY A 141 -0.52 13.88 0.11
N SER A 142 0.42 12.94 0.17
CA SER A 142 1.76 13.16 -0.34
C SER A 142 1.76 13.36 -1.86
N SER A 143 2.73 14.13 -2.35
CA SER A 143 3.16 13.99 -3.74
C SER A 143 3.87 12.64 -3.96
N ASN A 144 4.46 12.42 -5.13
CA ASN A 144 5.29 11.24 -5.37
C ASN A 144 6.38 11.14 -4.30
N LEU A 145 6.39 10.06 -3.53
CA LEU A 145 7.42 9.88 -2.50
C LEU A 145 8.78 9.60 -3.14
N GLY A 146 9.84 10.18 -2.58
CA GLY A 146 11.21 9.97 -3.04
C GLY A 146 11.67 8.52 -2.86
N ALA A 147 11.24 7.89 -1.78
CA ALA A 147 11.36 6.47 -1.49
C ALA A 147 9.96 5.89 -1.19
N PRO A 148 9.58 4.71 -1.69
CA PRO A 148 8.30 4.10 -1.39
C PRO A 148 8.22 3.61 0.05
N ASN A 149 7.02 3.69 0.63
CA ASN A 149 6.68 3.04 1.90
C ASN A 149 6.36 1.57 1.63
N CYS A 150 7.25 0.66 2.03
CA CYS A 150 7.02 -0.78 1.90
C CYS A 150 6.04 -1.26 2.97
N GLU A 151 6.19 -0.77 4.19
CA GLU A 151 5.36 -1.10 5.36
C GLU A 151 5.27 0.15 6.24
N PHE A 152 4.17 0.31 6.97
CA PHE A 152 4.05 1.38 7.94
C PHE A 152 3.16 1.01 9.12
N LEU A 153 3.38 1.69 10.25
CA LEU A 153 2.55 1.69 11.44
C LEU A 153 2.37 3.14 11.91
N ILE A 154 1.27 3.40 12.61
CA ILE A 154 1.03 4.68 13.27
C ILE A 154 0.71 4.39 14.72
N GLN A 155 1.51 4.94 15.62
CA GLN A 155 1.34 4.78 17.06
C GLN A 155 2.24 5.78 17.80
N ASP A 156 1.84 6.13 19.01
CA ASP A 156 2.68 6.81 19.98
C ASP A 156 3.89 5.94 20.36
N ILE A 157 5.07 6.33 19.89
CA ILE A 157 6.33 5.58 20.00
C ILE A 157 7.18 6.15 21.12
N ASP A 158 7.19 7.46 21.32
CA ASP A 158 8.00 8.12 22.35
C ASP A 158 7.27 8.37 23.68
N GLY A 159 5.97 8.09 23.74
CA GLY A 159 5.17 8.21 24.96
C GLY A 159 4.71 9.63 25.27
N ASP A 160 4.84 10.57 24.32
CA ASP A 160 4.39 11.96 24.50
C ASP A 160 2.87 12.14 24.29
N SER A 161 2.16 11.04 24.01
CA SER A 161 0.71 10.97 23.68
C SER A 161 0.33 11.47 22.29
N GLN A 162 1.31 11.74 21.44
CA GLN A 162 1.12 11.96 20.01
C GLN A 162 1.49 10.66 19.28
N ASN A 163 0.86 10.38 18.15
CA ASN A 163 1.22 9.25 17.31
C ASN A 163 2.29 9.67 16.29
N GLU A 164 3.26 8.78 16.09
CA GLU A 164 4.27 8.88 15.04
C GLU A 164 3.94 7.92 13.89
N LEU A 165 4.37 8.30 12.69
CA LEU A 165 4.39 7.45 11.51
C LEU A 165 5.74 6.74 11.42
N LEU A 166 5.71 5.42 11.60
CA LEU A 166 6.87 4.56 11.47
C LEU A 166 6.80 3.79 10.16
N VAL A 167 7.88 3.83 9.38
CA VAL A 167 7.88 3.35 8.00
C VAL A 167 9.11 2.50 7.74
N ILE A 168 8.93 1.39 7.02
CA ILE A 168 10.01 0.78 6.24
C ILE A 168 10.00 1.45 4.86
N GLU A 169 10.98 2.31 4.62
CA GLU A 169 11.17 2.97 3.34
C GLU A 169 12.10 2.14 2.46
N GLY A 170 11.89 2.16 1.16
CA GLY A 170 12.60 1.27 0.26
C GLY A 170 13.14 1.90 -1.01
N GLU A 171 13.47 1.01 -1.93
CA GLU A 171 13.77 1.34 -3.33
C GLU A 171 12.63 0.91 -4.24
N TYR A 172 12.38 1.72 -5.26
CA TYR A 172 11.51 1.34 -6.38
C TYR A 172 12.15 0.20 -7.17
N ARG A 173 11.57 -1.01 -7.13
CA ARG A 173 12.05 -2.16 -7.92
C ARG A 173 11.27 -2.33 -9.22
N THR A 174 9.94 -2.31 -9.12
CA THR A 174 9.01 -2.25 -10.26
C THR A 174 7.91 -1.24 -9.95
N ALA A 175 6.93 -1.07 -10.84
CA ALA A 175 5.87 -0.07 -10.68
C ALA A 175 5.12 -0.14 -9.33
N THR A 176 5.00 -1.32 -8.73
CA THR A 176 4.28 -1.54 -7.45
C THR A 176 5.06 -2.46 -6.50
N ALA A 177 6.39 -2.46 -6.58
CA ALA A 177 7.23 -3.29 -5.72
C ALA A 177 8.27 -2.44 -4.98
N CYS A 178 8.35 -2.68 -3.68
CA CYS A 178 9.23 -2.00 -2.74
C CYS A 178 10.21 -3.02 -2.16
N GLN A 179 11.49 -2.66 -2.09
CA GLN A 179 12.46 -3.39 -1.27
C GLN A 179 12.84 -2.50 -0.09
N GLY A 180 12.54 -2.92 1.13
CA GLY A 180 12.80 -2.15 2.34
C GLY A 180 14.30 -1.96 2.57
N ARG A 181 14.72 -0.70 2.70
CA ARG A 181 16.13 -0.31 2.87
C ARG A 181 16.40 0.49 4.12
N TYR A 182 15.39 1.17 4.65
CA TYR A 182 15.52 2.03 5.82
C TYR A 182 14.31 1.84 6.74
N VAL A 183 14.52 1.97 8.04
CA VAL A 183 13.45 2.23 9.00
C VAL A 183 13.47 3.72 9.29
N ALA A 184 12.32 4.38 9.24
CA ALA A 184 12.21 5.82 9.41
C ALA A 184 11.07 6.17 10.35
N LEU A 185 11.32 7.12 11.24
CA LEU A 185 10.33 7.69 12.16
C LEU A 185 9.98 9.10 11.68
N TRP A 186 8.68 9.37 11.59
CA TRP A 186 8.14 10.63 11.10
C TRP A 186 7.08 11.17 12.04
N SER A 187 7.11 12.48 12.30
CA SER A 187 6.12 13.17 13.13
C SER A 187 5.28 14.13 12.31
N TRP A 188 4.00 14.24 12.66
CA TRP A 188 3.11 15.26 12.09
C TRP A 188 3.47 16.65 12.62
N ASN A 189 3.63 17.62 11.72
CA ASN A 189 4.05 18.98 12.07
C ASN A 189 2.96 20.05 11.85
N GLY A 190 1.70 19.64 11.65
CA GLY A 190 0.58 20.53 11.35
C GLY A 190 0.36 20.82 9.85
N TRP A 191 1.30 20.45 8.97
CA TRP A 191 1.17 20.58 7.52
C TRP A 191 1.41 19.26 6.78
N GLY A 192 2.28 18.42 7.31
CA GLY A 192 2.69 17.14 6.76
C GLY A 192 3.56 16.39 7.75
N PHE A 193 4.32 15.41 7.25
CA PHE A 193 5.28 14.66 8.06
C PHE A 193 6.69 15.23 7.95
N SER A 194 7.39 15.29 9.08
CA SER A 194 8.83 15.58 9.16
C SER A 194 9.59 14.34 9.63
N ASN A 195 10.75 14.08 9.03
CA ASN A 195 11.58 12.94 9.43
C ASN A 195 12.32 13.30 10.72
N ASP A 196 12.08 12.51 11.76
CA ASP A 196 12.75 12.68 13.04
C ASP A 196 14.01 11.82 13.13
N TRP A 197 13.94 10.62 12.55
CA TRP A 197 15.05 9.67 12.55
C TRP A 197 14.95 8.73 11.35
N ARG A 198 16.11 8.24 10.91
CA ARG A 198 16.22 7.21 9.87
C ARG A 198 17.41 6.32 10.16
N SER A 199 17.22 5.01 10.00
CA SER A 199 18.28 4.03 10.17
C SER A 199 19.38 4.19 9.13
N GLY A 200 20.52 3.51 9.36
CA GLY A 200 21.43 3.17 8.27
C GLY A 200 20.74 2.28 7.22
N GLU A 201 21.37 2.17 6.06
CA GLU A 201 20.87 1.30 4.99
C GLU A 201 20.98 -0.18 5.40
N GLY A 202 19.93 -0.95 5.09
CA GLY A 202 19.87 -2.39 5.34
C GLY A 202 18.87 -3.07 4.40
N ASP A 203 18.46 -4.29 4.75
CA ASP A 203 17.35 -4.99 4.11
C ASP A 203 16.30 -5.25 5.18
N TYR A 204 15.25 -4.43 5.22
CA TYR A 204 14.24 -4.46 6.29
C TYR A 204 12.89 -4.96 5.79
N SER A 205 12.20 -5.72 6.65
CA SER A 205 10.81 -6.16 6.41
C SER A 205 10.12 -6.50 7.72
N ASN A 206 8.82 -6.82 7.67
CA ASN A 206 8.02 -7.29 8.78
C ASN A 206 8.07 -6.34 9.99
N LEU A 207 7.68 -5.09 9.74
CA LEU A 207 7.57 -4.05 10.76
C LEU A 207 6.52 -4.45 11.81
N ARG A 208 6.93 -4.54 13.09
CA ARG A 208 6.05 -4.94 14.18
C ARG A 208 6.25 -4.08 15.41
N MET A 209 5.14 -3.61 15.98
CA MET A 209 5.12 -3.13 17.35
C MET A 209 4.76 -4.28 18.29
N SER A 210 5.49 -4.41 19.38
CA SER A 210 5.21 -5.38 20.45
C SER A 210 5.25 -4.68 21.80
N GLU A 211 4.58 -5.26 22.78
CA GLU A 211 4.53 -4.75 24.15
C GLU A 211 4.86 -5.89 25.12
N ASN A 212 5.66 -5.60 26.14
CA ASN A 212 5.94 -6.50 27.25
C ASN A 212 6.00 -5.72 28.58
N ASP A 213 6.34 -6.42 29.67
CA ASP A 213 6.43 -5.84 31.02
C ASP A 213 7.42 -4.66 31.14
N THR A 214 8.34 -4.49 30.18
CA THR A 214 9.33 -3.40 30.15
C THR A 214 8.92 -2.22 29.25
N GLY A 215 7.79 -2.34 28.55
CA GLY A 215 7.26 -1.31 27.67
C GLY A 215 7.06 -1.79 26.23
N ARG A 216 6.78 -0.83 25.35
CA ARG A 216 6.64 -1.05 23.92
C ARG A 216 8.01 -1.08 23.25
N PHE A 217 8.17 -1.96 22.28
CA PHE A 217 9.38 -2.02 21.48
C PHE A 217 9.05 -2.35 20.02
N LEU A 218 9.85 -1.74 19.16
CA LEU A 218 9.81 -1.96 17.73
C LEU A 218 10.72 -3.13 17.36
N SER A 219 10.21 -4.04 16.53
CA SER A 219 11.03 -5.05 15.85
C SER A 219 10.88 -4.99 14.35
N VAL A 220 11.98 -5.23 13.63
CA VAL A 220 12.00 -5.44 12.18
C VAL A 220 12.87 -6.64 11.86
N ASP A 221 12.55 -7.33 10.79
CA ASP A 221 13.43 -8.34 10.23
C ASP A 221 14.52 -7.63 9.41
N HIS A 222 15.79 -8.01 9.62
CA HIS A 222 16.96 -7.58 8.88
C HIS A 222 17.71 -8.80 8.32
N GLY A 223 17.48 -9.12 7.05
CA GLY A 223 17.99 -10.37 6.48
C GLY A 223 17.41 -11.60 7.22
N ASN A 224 18.24 -12.31 7.98
CA ASN A 224 17.83 -13.45 8.80
C ASN A 224 17.77 -13.13 10.31
N GLU A 225 17.97 -11.87 10.69
CA GLU A 225 17.98 -11.42 12.08
C GLU A 225 16.74 -10.59 12.37
N VAL A 226 16.34 -10.50 13.65
CA VAL A 226 15.32 -9.57 14.11
C VAL A 226 16.03 -8.48 14.91
N LEU A 227 15.94 -7.23 14.43
CA LEU A 227 16.48 -6.08 15.15
C LEU A 227 15.38 -5.49 16.02
N PHE A 228 15.75 -5.23 17.27
CA PHE A 228 14.93 -4.47 18.21
C PHE A 228 15.48 -3.06 18.29
N PHE A 229 14.64 -2.07 18.02
CA PHE A 229 15.01 -0.70 18.25
C PHE A 229 14.63 -0.34 19.69
N PRO A 230 15.61 -0.01 20.56
CA PRO A 230 15.29 0.47 21.89
C PRO A 230 14.57 1.81 21.76
N ASP A 231 13.58 1.99 22.65
CA ASP A 231 12.98 3.27 23.06
C ASP A 231 13.41 4.48 22.21
N LEU A 232 12.63 4.75 21.16
CA LEU A 232 12.88 5.85 20.23
C LEU A 232 12.52 7.22 20.86
N SER A 233 12.17 7.26 22.16
CA SER A 233 11.90 8.50 22.91
C SER A 233 13.12 9.36 23.20
N LYS A 234 14.34 8.84 22.98
CA LYS A 234 15.58 9.59 23.18
C LYS A 234 15.90 10.43 21.95
N LYS A 235 15.11 11.48 21.73
CA LYS A 235 15.54 12.69 21.03
C LYS A 235 16.53 13.49 21.89
#